data_AF-H9FJP7-F1
#
_entry.id   AF-H9FJP7-F1
#
_cell.length_a   1.000
_cell.length_b   1.000
_cell.length_c   1.000
_cell.angle_alpha   90.00
_cell.angle_beta   90.00
_cell.angle_gamma   90.00
#
_symmetry.space_group_name_H-M   'P 1'
#
loop_
_entity.id
_entity.type
_entity.pdbx_description
1 polymer ?
#
loop_
_entity_poly.entity_id
_entity_poly.type
_entity_poly.pdbx_seq_one_letter_code
_entity_poly.pdbx_strand_id
1 'polypeptide(L)'
;QFLCLKNIRTFLTACCETFGMRKSELFEAFDLFDVRDFGKVIETLSRLSRTPIALATGIRPFPTEESINDEDVYKGLPDLIDETLVEDEEDLYDCVYGEDEGGEVYEDLMKAEEAHQPKCPENDIRSCCLAEIKQTEEKYTETLESIEKYFMAPLKRFLTAAEFDS
;
A
#
# COMPACT_ATOMS: atom_id res chain seq x y z
N GLN A 1 9.33 -0.99 18.83
CA GLN A 1 9.34 -2.47 19.03
C GLN A 1 7.96 -3.13 18.95
N PHE A 2 6.95 -2.79 19.78
CA PHE A 2 5.64 -3.49 19.77
C PHE A 2 4.94 -3.48 18.41
N LEU A 3 4.93 -2.33 17.72
CA LEU A 3 4.32 -2.18 16.40
C LEU A 3 5.05 -3.00 15.32
N CYS A 4 6.39 -2.99 15.30
CA CYS A 4 7.20 -3.79 14.38
C CYS A 4 6.89 -5.29 14.50
N LEU A 5 6.89 -5.82 15.73
CA LEU A 5 6.55 -7.22 15.98
C LEU A 5 5.10 -7.55 15.62
N LYS A 6 4.16 -6.60 15.79
CA LYS A 6 2.78 -6.76 15.32
C LYS A 6 2.76 -6.86 13.78
N ASN A 7 3.43 -5.96 13.07
CA ASN A 7 3.46 -5.93 11.61
C ASN A 7 4.08 -7.22 11.03
N ILE A 8 5.21 -7.66 11.58
CA ILE A 8 5.86 -8.93 11.18
C ILE A 8 4.91 -10.11 11.40
N ARG A 9 4.22 -10.18 12.54
CA ARG A 9 3.24 -11.25 12.80
C ARG A 9 2.04 -11.20 11.87
N THR A 10 1.55 -10.01 11.54
CA THR A 10 0.48 -9.83 10.55
C THR A 10 0.90 -10.37 9.19
N PHE A 11 2.11 -10.01 8.73
CA PHE A 11 2.69 -10.55 7.49
C PHE A 11 2.76 -12.09 7.51
N LEU A 12 3.33 -12.68 8.57
CA LEU A 12 3.44 -14.12 8.71
C LEU A 12 2.07 -14.82 8.72
N THR A 13 1.06 -14.19 9.32
CA THR A 13 -0.32 -14.69 9.32
C THR A 13 -0.91 -14.68 7.91
N ALA A 14 -0.72 -13.58 7.16
CA ALA A 14 -1.16 -13.46 5.78
C ALA A 14 -0.47 -14.48 4.85
N CYS A 15 0.82 -14.79 5.07
CA CYS A 15 1.52 -15.85 4.35
C CYS A 15 0.83 -17.22 4.50
N CYS A 16 0.28 -17.53 5.68
CA CYS A 16 -0.49 -18.75 5.90
C CYS A 16 -1.91 -18.66 5.34
N GLU A 17 -2.66 -17.61 5.70
CA GLU A 17 -4.10 -17.53 5.44
C GLU A 17 -4.41 -17.21 3.97
N THR A 18 -3.63 -16.31 3.36
CA THR A 18 -3.83 -15.86 1.99
C THR A 18 -2.98 -16.66 1.01
N PHE A 19 -1.68 -16.82 1.30
CA PHE A 19 -0.73 -17.46 0.38
C PHE A 19 -0.59 -18.99 0.57
N GLY A 20 -1.26 -19.57 1.56
CA GLY A 20 -1.31 -21.02 1.77
C GLY A 20 0.02 -21.64 2.18
N MET A 21 0.98 -20.85 2.69
CA MET A 21 2.27 -21.35 3.15
C MET A 21 2.14 -22.10 4.48
N ARG A 22 2.94 -23.16 4.66
CA ARG A 22 2.95 -23.92 5.91
C ARG A 22 3.78 -23.17 6.96
N LYS A 23 3.40 -23.31 8.24
CA LYS A 23 4.15 -22.69 9.35
C LYS A 23 5.64 -23.09 9.39
N SER A 24 5.98 -24.30 8.95
CA SER A 24 7.37 -24.77 8.87
C SER A 24 8.22 -24.06 7.80
N GLU A 25 7.58 -23.26 6.96
CA GLU A 25 8.20 -22.53 5.84
C GLU A 25 8.41 -21.05 6.16
N LEU A 26 8.02 -20.65 7.38
CA LEU A 26 8.05 -19.28 7.86
C LEU A 26 9.17 -19.09 8.89
N PHE A 27 9.72 -17.88 8.91
CA PHE A 27 10.56 -17.39 10.00
C PHE A 27 9.73 -17.00 11.23
N GLU A 28 10.35 -16.96 12.40
CA GLU A 28 9.76 -16.43 13.62
C GLU A 28 9.98 -14.93 13.72
N ALA A 29 9.08 -14.19 14.38
CA ALA A 29 9.17 -12.72 14.40
C ALA A 29 10.54 -12.16 14.87
N PHE A 30 11.23 -12.86 15.76
CA PHE A 30 12.56 -12.49 16.24
C PHE A 30 13.70 -12.86 15.30
N ASP A 31 13.51 -13.81 14.37
CA ASP A 31 14.49 -14.14 13.33
C ASP A 31 14.78 -12.91 12.45
N LEU A 32 13.77 -12.06 12.25
CA LEU A 32 13.89 -10.76 11.57
C LEU A 32 14.13 -9.60 12.53
N PHE A 33 13.31 -9.46 13.59
CA PHE A 33 13.35 -8.28 14.45
C PHE A 33 14.69 -8.11 15.20
N ASP A 34 15.25 -9.20 15.71
CA ASP A 34 16.58 -9.21 16.34
C ASP A 34 17.66 -9.77 15.38
N VAL A 35 17.33 -9.97 14.10
CA VAL A 35 18.20 -10.53 13.04
C VAL A 35 18.87 -11.86 13.43
N ARG A 36 18.17 -12.73 14.14
CA ARG A 36 18.74 -14.00 14.64
C ARG A 36 19.02 -15.02 13.53
N ASP A 37 18.20 -14.99 12.48
CA ASP A 37 18.27 -15.94 11.36
C ASP A 37 17.71 -15.27 10.10
N PHE A 38 18.52 -14.39 9.51
CA PHE A 38 18.12 -13.66 8.31
C PHE A 38 18.04 -14.58 7.08
N GLY A 39 18.83 -15.65 7.02
CA GLY A 39 18.76 -16.65 5.95
C GLY A 39 17.37 -17.27 5.85
N LYS A 40 16.75 -17.60 6.99
CA LYS A 40 15.37 -18.11 7.05
C LYS A 40 14.32 -17.09 6.61
N VAL A 41 14.56 -15.79 6.82
CA VAL A 41 13.70 -14.71 6.28
C VAL A 41 13.74 -14.74 4.75
N ILE A 42 14.94 -14.80 4.17
CA ILE A 42 15.11 -14.86 2.71
C ILE A 42 14.49 -16.13 2.11
N GLU A 43 14.68 -17.29 2.75
CA GLU A 43 14.06 -18.56 2.33
C GLU A 43 12.53 -18.49 2.36
N THR A 44 11.96 -17.83 3.38
CA THR A 44 10.51 -17.61 3.46
C THR A 44 10.01 -16.78 2.26
N LEU A 45 10.70 -15.70 1.92
CA LEU A 45 10.36 -14.86 0.77
C LEU A 45 10.56 -15.60 -0.57
N SER A 46 11.59 -16.46 -0.67
CA SER A 46 11.81 -17.30 -1.85
C SER A 46 10.61 -18.23 -2.07
N ARG A 47 10.12 -18.88 -1.01
CA ARG A 47 8.92 -19.71 -1.07
C ARG A 47 7.67 -18.91 -1.41
N LEU A 48 7.50 -17.73 -0.80
CA LEU A 48 6.39 -16.83 -1.11
C LEU A 48 6.36 -16.47 -2.61
N SER A 49 7.51 -16.16 -3.21
CA SER A 49 7.62 -15.82 -4.64
C SER A 49 7.17 -16.94 -5.59
N ARG A 50 7.19 -18.19 -5.10
CA ARG A 50 6.80 -19.40 -5.86
C ARG A 50 5.36 -19.84 -5.59
N THR A 51 4.63 -19.12 -4.75
CA THR A 51 3.21 -19.43 -4.50
C THR A 51 2.38 -19.17 -5.76
N PRO A 52 1.27 -19.91 -5.98
CA PRO A 52 0.42 -19.70 -7.15
C PRO A 52 -0.09 -18.27 -7.29
N ILE A 53 -0.38 -17.61 -6.16
CA ILE A 53 -0.86 -16.22 -6.12
C ILE A 53 0.25 -15.27 -6.60
N ALA A 54 1.48 -15.42 -6.11
CA ALA A 54 2.60 -14.59 -6.55
C ALA A 54 2.98 -14.84 -8.02
N LEU A 55 2.89 -16.08 -8.50
CA LEU A 55 3.17 -16.39 -9.91
C LEU A 55 2.09 -15.82 -10.85
N ALA A 56 0.84 -15.76 -10.41
CA ALA A 56 -0.26 -15.23 -11.21
C ALA A 56 -0.12 -13.73 -11.51
N THR A 57 0.65 -12.97 -10.73
CA THR A 57 0.94 -11.56 -11.00
C THR A 57 1.98 -11.35 -12.12
N GLY A 58 2.61 -12.43 -12.60
CA GLY A 58 3.66 -12.38 -13.62
C GLY A 58 5.04 -11.99 -13.08
N ILE A 59 5.17 -11.79 -11.77
CA ILE A 59 6.47 -11.51 -11.13
C ILE A 59 7.34 -12.77 -11.21
N ARG A 60 8.60 -12.58 -11.60
CA ARG A 60 9.57 -13.68 -11.69
C ARG A 60 9.93 -14.17 -10.27
N PRO A 61 9.81 -15.48 -9.96
CA PRO A 61 10.19 -16.01 -8.66
C PRO A 61 11.72 -15.99 -8.47
N PHE A 62 12.16 -16.03 -7.22
CA PHE A 62 13.57 -16.10 -6.86
C PHE A 62 13.87 -17.27 -5.90
N PRO A 63 15.12 -17.77 -5.85
CA PRO A 63 16.20 -17.50 -6.80
C PRO A 63 15.96 -18.20 -8.15
N THR A 64 16.54 -17.64 -9.22
CA THR A 64 16.49 -18.22 -10.59
C THR A 64 17.57 -19.27 -10.85
N GLU A 65 18.62 -19.28 -10.01
CA GLU A 65 19.75 -20.20 -10.07
C GLU A 65 19.98 -20.82 -8.68
N GLU A 66 20.85 -21.83 -8.58
CA GLU A 66 21.22 -22.40 -7.29
C GLU A 66 21.87 -21.33 -6.41
N SER A 67 21.24 -21.02 -5.28
CA SER A 67 21.81 -20.11 -4.28
C SER A 67 22.92 -20.83 -3.53
N ILE A 68 24.10 -20.22 -3.49
CA ILE A 68 25.12 -20.55 -2.48
C ILE A 68 24.58 -20.12 -1.12
N ASN A 69 24.27 -21.10 -0.27
CA ASN A 69 23.93 -20.81 1.11
C ASN A 69 25.21 -20.44 1.87
N ASP A 70 25.51 -19.15 1.93
CA ASP A 70 26.62 -18.60 2.69
C ASP A 70 26.11 -17.92 3.96
N GLU A 71 25.74 -18.75 4.94
CA GLU A 71 25.28 -18.31 6.26
C GLU A 71 26.31 -17.40 6.97
N ASP A 72 27.60 -17.45 6.58
CA ASP A 72 28.64 -16.62 7.16
C ASP A 72 28.43 -15.13 6.84
N VAL A 73 27.74 -14.82 5.74
CA VAL A 73 27.42 -13.44 5.32
C VAL A 73 26.47 -12.76 6.32
N TYR A 74 25.59 -13.51 6.97
CA TYR A 74 24.57 -12.97 7.88
C TYR A 74 25.03 -12.82 9.33
N LYS A 75 26.17 -13.40 9.70
CA LYS A 75 26.65 -13.47 11.10
C LYS A 75 26.92 -12.11 11.74
N GLY A 76 27.29 -11.10 10.94
CA GLY A 76 27.57 -9.75 11.43
C GLY A 76 26.36 -8.82 11.49
N LEU A 77 25.19 -9.25 10.99
CA LEU A 77 24.01 -8.38 10.92
C LEU A 77 23.46 -7.94 12.28
N PRO A 78 23.43 -8.78 13.34
CA PRO A 78 22.94 -8.34 14.65
C PRO A 78 23.74 -7.19 15.26
N ASP A 79 25.03 -7.08 14.95
CA ASP A 79 25.89 -6.01 15.45
C ASP A 79 25.73 -4.71 14.64
N LEU A 80 25.29 -4.82 13.38
CA LEU A 80 25.18 -3.70 12.44
C LEU A 80 23.80 -3.04 12.41
N ILE A 81 22.74 -3.74 12.85
CA ILE A 81 21.35 -3.25 12.72
C ILE A 81 21.11 -1.93 13.48
N ASP A 82 21.76 -1.74 14.63
CA ASP A 82 21.63 -0.54 15.45
C ASP A 82 22.42 0.66 14.87
N GLU A 83 23.43 0.40 14.04
CA GLU A 83 24.28 1.43 13.42
C GLU A 83 23.69 1.98 12.11
N THR A 84 22.76 1.24 11.49
CA THR A 84 22.16 1.56 10.18
C THR A 84 20.87 2.38 10.23
N LEU A 85 20.67 3.22 11.24
CA LEU A 85 19.61 4.23 11.22
C LEU A 85 19.87 5.21 10.07
N VAL A 86 19.30 4.91 8.90
CA VAL A 86 19.37 5.75 7.72
C VAL A 86 18.69 7.08 8.06
N GLU A 87 19.40 8.18 7.81
CA GLU A 87 18.89 9.54 8.08
C GLU A 87 17.66 9.90 7.22
N ASP A 88 17.35 9.09 6.21
CA ASP A 88 16.25 9.29 5.25
C ASP A 88 15.40 8.01 5.13
N GLU A 89 14.50 7.81 6.10
CA GLU A 89 13.53 6.70 6.10
C GLU A 89 12.33 6.96 5.17
N GLU A 90 12.21 8.15 4.56
CA GLU A 90 11.02 8.57 3.80
C GLU A 90 10.90 7.80 2.46
N ASP A 91 11.98 7.73 1.68
CA ASP A 91 12.06 7.00 0.40
C ASP A 91 11.74 5.49 0.54
N LEU A 92 11.96 4.91 1.73
CA LEU A 92 11.71 3.48 1.98
C LEU A 92 10.23 3.12 1.87
N TYR A 93 9.33 4.07 2.16
CA TYR A 93 7.89 3.83 2.22
C TYR A 93 7.11 4.36 1.01
N ASP A 94 7.78 4.82 -0.05
CA ASP A 94 7.14 5.30 -1.27
C ASP A 94 6.13 4.31 -1.86
N CYS A 95 6.46 3.01 -1.86
CA CYS A 95 5.59 1.97 -2.38
C CYS A 95 4.43 1.57 -1.44
N VAL A 96 4.41 2.08 -0.21
CA VAL A 96 3.35 1.85 0.78
C VAL A 96 2.33 2.99 0.77
N TYR A 97 2.80 4.23 0.58
CA TYR A 97 1.95 5.44 0.63
C TYR A 97 1.54 5.98 -0.76
N GLY A 98 2.06 5.41 -1.86
CA GLY A 98 1.81 5.92 -3.22
C GLY A 98 0.43 5.65 -3.82
N GLU A 99 -0.42 4.85 -3.18
CA GLU A 99 -1.76 4.48 -3.67
C GLU A 99 -2.80 4.70 -2.56
N ASP A 100 -3.11 5.96 -2.24
CA ASP A 100 -4.25 6.26 -1.38
C ASP A 100 -5.56 5.86 -2.10
N GLU A 101 -6.28 4.90 -1.53
CA GLU A 101 -7.57 4.38 -2.03
C GLU A 101 -8.62 5.51 -2.24
N GLY A 102 -8.46 6.64 -1.56
CA GLY A 102 -9.30 7.83 -1.71
C GLY A 102 -8.93 8.74 -2.89
N GLY A 103 -7.68 8.69 -3.37
CA GLY A 103 -7.20 9.53 -4.48
C GLY A 103 -7.85 9.16 -5.80
N GLU A 104 -7.93 7.86 -6.12
CA GLU A 104 -8.55 7.37 -7.35
C GLU A 104 -10.02 7.79 -7.48
N VAL A 105 -10.77 7.73 -6.36
CA VAL A 105 -12.19 8.11 -6.33
C VAL A 105 -12.36 9.61 -6.56
N TYR A 106 -11.54 10.45 -5.93
CA TYR A 106 -11.60 11.89 -6.13
C TYR A 106 -11.27 12.25 -7.58
N GLU A 107 -10.21 11.66 -8.13
CA GLU A 107 -9.82 11.84 -9.52
C GLU A 107 -10.94 11.40 -10.47
N ASP A 108 -11.56 10.25 -10.26
CA ASP A 108 -12.68 9.77 -11.08
C ASP A 108 -13.90 10.70 -11.05
N LEU A 109 -14.20 11.30 -9.90
CA LEU A 109 -15.28 12.28 -9.76
C LEU A 109 -14.93 13.62 -10.45
N MET A 110 -13.70 14.09 -10.25
CA MET A 110 -13.25 15.40 -10.72
C MET A 110 -12.86 15.40 -12.19
N LYS A 111 -12.45 14.27 -12.77
CA LYS A 111 -12.12 14.10 -14.19
C LYS A 111 -13.11 14.83 -15.07
N ALA A 112 -12.65 15.90 -15.72
CA ALA A 112 -13.45 16.62 -16.69
C ALA A 112 -13.90 15.62 -17.77
N GLU A 113 -15.20 15.56 -18.09
CA GLU A 113 -15.62 14.89 -19.32
C GLU A 113 -14.81 15.49 -20.46
N GLU A 114 -14.28 14.66 -21.37
CA GLU A 114 -13.44 15.05 -22.50
C GLU A 114 -14.20 15.96 -23.50
N ALA A 115 -14.62 17.14 -23.05
CA ALA A 115 -14.88 18.25 -23.93
C ALA A 115 -13.53 18.60 -24.54
N HIS A 116 -13.34 18.15 -25.78
CA HIS A 116 -12.19 18.45 -26.62
C HIS A 116 -11.80 19.92 -26.47
N GLN A 117 -10.82 20.22 -25.61
CA GLN A 117 -10.24 21.54 -25.56
C GLN A 117 -9.35 21.66 -26.81
N PRO A 118 -9.65 22.56 -27.76
CA PRO A 118 -8.68 22.86 -28.81
C PRO A 118 -7.42 23.38 -28.13
N LYS A 119 -6.26 22.84 -28.52
CA LYS A 119 -4.95 23.23 -27.99
C LYS A 119 -4.80 24.76 -28.05
N CYS A 120 -5.02 25.44 -26.93
CA CYS A 120 -4.77 26.87 -26.82
C CYS A 120 -3.25 27.12 -26.72
N PRO A 121 -2.72 28.16 -27.38
CA PRO A 121 -1.30 28.51 -27.27
C PRO A 121 -0.98 28.93 -25.83
N GLU A 122 0.30 28.82 -25.44
CA GLU A 122 0.94 28.95 -24.11
C GLU A 122 0.51 30.13 -23.19
N ASN A 123 -0.38 31.01 -23.62
CA ASN A 123 -0.77 32.24 -22.93
C ASN A 123 -1.97 32.14 -21.98
N ASP A 124 -2.46 30.95 -21.62
CA ASP A 124 -3.64 30.87 -20.74
C ASP A 124 -3.64 29.80 -19.66
N ILE A 125 -2.45 29.41 -19.18
CA ILE A 125 -2.33 28.51 -18.01
C ILE A 125 -3.17 29.06 -16.85
N ARG A 126 -3.16 30.39 -16.65
CA ARG A 126 -3.95 31.03 -15.60
C ARG A 126 -5.46 30.79 -15.77
N SER A 127 -6.06 31.00 -16.95
CA SER A 127 -7.51 30.77 -17.07
C SER A 127 -7.86 29.30 -17.16
N CYS A 128 -6.97 28.44 -17.67
CA CYS A 128 -7.12 26.99 -17.56
C CYS A 128 -7.20 26.56 -16.08
N CYS A 129 -6.25 26.98 -15.24
CA CYS A 129 -6.28 26.69 -13.80
C CYS A 129 -7.53 27.27 -13.13
N LEU A 130 -7.95 28.50 -13.48
CA LEU A 130 -9.18 29.08 -12.90
C LEU A 130 -10.45 28.33 -13.33
N ALA A 131 -10.51 27.86 -14.58
CA ALA A 131 -11.63 27.06 -15.08
C ALA A 131 -11.66 25.68 -14.42
N GLU A 132 -10.50 25.06 -14.23
CA GLU A 132 -10.34 23.78 -13.55
C GLU A 132 -10.80 23.88 -12.09
N ILE A 133 -10.30 24.87 -11.33
CA ILE A 133 -10.72 25.11 -9.93
C ILE A 133 -12.23 25.28 -9.84
N LYS A 134 -12.81 26.07 -10.75
CA LYS A 134 -14.27 26.29 -10.75
C LYS A 134 -15.02 24.98 -11.01
N GLN A 135 -14.60 24.21 -12.01
CA GLN A 135 -15.26 22.97 -12.40
C GLN A 135 -15.17 21.90 -11.31
N THR A 136 -14.01 21.75 -10.68
CA THR A 136 -13.83 20.79 -9.59
C THR A 136 -14.63 21.20 -8.35
N GLU A 137 -14.74 22.50 -8.05
CA GLU A 137 -15.57 23.01 -6.95
C GLU A 137 -17.07 22.78 -7.20
N GLU A 138 -17.56 22.99 -8.43
CA GLU A 138 -18.95 22.71 -8.81
C GLU A 138 -19.26 21.22 -8.61
N LYS A 139 -18.41 20.33 -9.13
CA LYS A 139 -18.55 18.88 -8.96
C LYS A 139 -18.44 18.42 -7.51
N TYR A 140 -17.55 19.03 -6.73
CA TYR A 140 -17.40 18.74 -5.32
C TYR A 140 -18.70 19.04 -4.56
N THR A 141 -19.28 20.22 -4.80
CA THR A 141 -20.55 20.62 -4.19
C THR A 141 -21.68 19.68 -4.60
N GLU A 142 -21.80 19.35 -5.89
CA GLU A 142 -22.80 18.40 -6.39
C GLU A 142 -22.64 17.00 -5.76
N THR A 143 -21.39 16.57 -5.55
CA THR A 143 -21.09 15.29 -4.90
C THR A 143 -21.55 15.30 -3.44
N LEU A 144 -21.29 16.37 -2.69
CA LEU A 144 -21.77 16.53 -1.32
C LEU A 144 -23.30 16.49 -1.24
N GLU A 145 -23.99 17.22 -2.13
CA GLU A 145 -25.45 17.22 -2.21
C GLU A 145 -26.00 15.82 -2.57
N SER A 146 -25.32 15.10 -3.45
CA SER A 146 -25.66 13.72 -3.82
C SER A 146 -25.55 12.78 -2.61
N ILE A 147 -24.46 12.87 -1.84
CA ILE A 147 -24.27 12.09 -0.60
C ILE A 147 -25.40 12.38 0.39
N GLU A 148 -25.73 13.66 0.61
CA GLU A 148 -26.80 14.04 1.53
C GLU A 148 -28.16 13.47 1.07
N LYS A 149 -28.51 13.70 -0.19
CA LYS A 149 -29.82 13.41 -0.73
C LYS A 149 -30.08 11.92 -0.89
N TYR A 150 -29.10 11.16 -1.37
CA TYR A 150 -29.28 9.77 -1.77
C TYR A 150 -28.77 8.76 -0.74
N PHE A 151 -27.93 9.18 0.21
CA PHE A 151 -27.42 8.29 1.26
C PHE A 151 -27.84 8.77 2.65
N MET A 152 -27.44 9.97 3.08
CA MET A 152 -27.71 10.44 4.45
C MET A 152 -29.20 10.49 4.78
N ALA A 153 -30.02 11.14 3.93
CA ALA A 153 -31.45 11.27 4.18
C ALA A 153 -32.21 9.93 4.18
N PRO A 154 -31.96 8.99 3.24
CA PRO A 154 -32.54 7.64 3.29
C PRO A 154 -32.07 6.81 4.49
N LEU A 155 -30.78 6.84 4.83
CA LEU A 155 -30.21 6.03 5.90
C LEU A 155 -30.71 6.45 7.30
N LYS A 156 -31.14 7.71 7.50
CA LYS A 156 -31.79 8.19 8.74
C LYS A 156 -33.03 7.39 9.14
N ARG A 157 -33.61 6.62 8.22
CA ARG A 157 -34.76 5.76 8.47
C ARG A 157 -34.38 4.38 9.01
N PHE A 158 -33.11 4.00 8.89
CA PHE A 158 -32.61 2.66 9.18
C PHE A 158 -31.58 2.65 10.31
N LEU A 159 -30.77 3.70 10.42
CA LEU A 159 -29.74 3.82 11.46
C LEU A 159 -30.23 4.73 12.59
N THR A 160 -29.79 4.42 13.80
CA THR A 160 -29.95 5.26 14.98
C THR A 160 -29.02 6.47 14.92
N ALA A 161 -29.31 7.52 15.71
CA ALA A 161 -28.43 8.68 15.80
C ALA A 161 -27.00 8.30 16.22
N ALA A 162 -26.86 7.34 17.14
CA ALA A 162 -25.55 6.87 17.60
C ALA A 162 -24.74 6.16 16.50
N GLU A 163 -25.40 5.49 15.54
CA GLU A 163 -24.73 4.84 14.39
C GLU A 163 -24.36 5.83 13.28
N PHE A 164 -24.91 7.05 13.31
CA PHE A 164 -24.52 8.14 12.40
C PHE A 164 -23.36 8.99 12.94
N ASP A 165 -23.20 9.04 14.26
CA ASP A 165 -22.20 9.89 14.94
C ASP A 165 -20.89 9.14 15.25
N SER A 166 -20.83 7.83 14.99
CA SER A 166 -19.70 6.93 15.26
C SER A 166 -18.85 6.66 14.02
#